data_AF-A0A5K1CUY0-F1
#
_entry.id   AF-A0A5K1CUY0-F1
#
_cell.length_a   1.000
_cell.length_b   1.000
_cell.length_c   1.000
_cell.angle_alpha   90.00
_cell.angle_beta   90.00
_cell.angle_gamma   90.00
#
_symmetry.space_group_name_H-M   'P 1'
#
loop_
_entity.id
_entity.type
_entity.pdbx_description
1 polymer ?
#
loop_
_entity_poly.entity_id
_entity_poly.type
_entity_poly.pdbx_seq_one_letter_code
_entity_poly.pdbx_strand_id
1 'polypeptide(L)'
;LSVVAIITMTVYLHTKMHVTLMGANNYMGSMFFSIMMLIVNGFPELGMTVLRLPVFHKQRDFYLYPAWAYTLTAAIWKIPHSLIESFIWTGLTYYVIGYSPEIE
;
A
#
# COMPACT_ATOMS: atom_id res chain seq x y z
N LEU A 1 -0.98 5.21 4.13
CA LEU A 1 0.15 4.32 4.51
C LEU A 1 1.03 4.80 5.68
N SER A 2 1.48 6.05 5.72
CA SER A 2 2.58 6.51 6.60
C SER A 2 2.31 6.35 8.10
N VAL A 3 1.10 6.65 8.58
CA VAL A 3 0.72 6.43 10.00
C VAL A 3 0.71 4.93 10.34
N VAL A 4 0.18 4.12 9.44
CA VAL A 4 0.15 2.66 9.58
C VAL A 4 1.57 2.09 9.59
N ALA A 5 2.47 2.63 8.75
CA ALA A 5 3.87 2.21 8.70
C ALA A 5 4.53 2.43 10.06
N ILE A 6 4.34 3.60 10.67
CA ILE A 6 4.87 3.92 12.01
C ILE A 6 4.32 2.95 13.06
N ILE A 7 3.02 2.63 13.02
CA ILE A 7 2.41 1.68 13.97
C ILE A 7 2.97 0.26 13.74
N THR A 8 3.14 -0.16 12.49
CA THR A 8 3.68 -1.49 12.16
C THR A 8 5.13 -1.63 12.63
N MET A 9 5.92 -0.57 12.42
CA MET A 9 7.31 -0.47 12.87
C MET A 9 7.44 -0.58 14.39
N THR A 10 6.58 0.09 15.16
CA THR A 10 6.66 0.05 16.63
C THR A 10 6.19 -1.29 17.19
N VAL A 11 5.28 -1.98 16.52
CA VAL A 11 4.76 -3.30 16.96
C VAL A 11 5.78 -4.41 16.70
N TYR A 12 6.49 -4.39 15.58
CA TYR A 12 7.43 -5.45 15.16
C TYR A 12 8.89 -4.99 15.16
N LEU A 13 9.38 -4.49 16.30
CA LEU A 13 10.76 -4.06 16.46
C LEU A 13 11.76 -5.25 16.46
N HIS A 14 12.77 -5.15 15.59
CA HIS A 14 13.90 -6.09 15.43
C HIS A 14 14.53 -6.57 16.76
N THR A 15 14.62 -5.72 17.78
CA THR A 15 15.31 -6.01 19.06
C THR A 15 14.66 -7.10 19.93
N LYS A 16 13.47 -7.60 19.60
CA LYS A 16 12.79 -8.66 20.38
C LYS A 16 12.71 -10.03 19.69
N MET A 17 13.25 -10.18 18.48
CA MET A 17 13.03 -11.35 17.62
C MET A 17 14.18 -12.37 17.78
N HIS A 18 14.11 -13.18 18.83
CA HIS A 18 15.04 -14.31 19.01
C HIS A 18 14.62 -15.50 18.11
N VAL A 19 15.58 -16.32 17.66
CA VAL A 19 15.36 -17.52 16.82
C VAL A 19 14.70 -18.65 17.64
N THR A 20 13.46 -18.41 18.04
CA THR A 20 12.62 -19.30 18.85
C THR A 20 11.28 -19.47 18.15
N LEU A 21 10.51 -20.52 18.45
CA LEU A 21 9.18 -20.76 17.87
C LEU A 21 8.26 -19.51 17.96
N MET A 22 8.39 -18.75 19.04
CA MET A 22 7.66 -17.49 19.24
C MET A 22 8.08 -16.38 18.28
N GLY A 23 9.38 -16.30 17.93
CA GLY A 23 9.89 -15.38 16.91
C GLY A 23 9.38 -15.73 15.52
N ALA A 24 9.34 -17.02 15.16
CA ALA A 24 8.78 -17.47 13.88
C ALA A 24 7.30 -17.09 13.72
N ASN A 25 6.50 -17.24 14.78
CA ASN A 25 5.10 -16.81 14.78
C ASN A 25 4.96 -15.29 14.61
N ASN A 26 5.85 -14.50 15.22
CA ASN A 26 5.87 -13.04 15.06
C ASN A 26 6.24 -12.62 13.63
N TYR A 27 7.21 -13.29 12.99
CA TYR A 27 7.54 -13.07 11.58
C TYR A 27 6.35 -13.35 10.67
N MET A 28 5.71 -14.52 10.82
CA MET A 28 4.54 -14.89 10.02
C MET A 28 3.37 -13.91 10.23
N GLY A 29 3.13 -13.49 11.48
CA GLY A 29 2.13 -12.48 11.80
C GLY A 29 2.43 -11.11 11.17
N SER A 30 3.69 -10.69 11.17
CA SER A 30 4.11 -9.42 10.57
C SER A 30 3.98 -9.39 9.05
N MET A 31 4.27 -10.51 8.37
CA MET A 31 4.08 -10.66 6.92
C MET A 31 2.59 -10.63 6.57
N PHE A 32 1.76 -11.36 7.31
CA PHE A 32 0.31 -11.36 7.12
C PHE A 32 -0.28 -9.95 7.30
N PHE A 33 0.10 -9.27 8.38
CA PHE A 33 -0.35 -7.90 8.64
C PHE A 33 0.11 -6.93 7.55
N SER A 34 1.35 -7.07 7.07
CA SER A 34 1.88 -6.23 5.99
C SER A 34 1.08 -6.35 4.69
N ILE A 35 0.73 -7.57 4.29
CA ILE A 35 -0.09 -7.82 3.09
C ILE A 35 -1.53 -7.30 3.31
N MET A 36 -2.11 -7.56 4.49
CA MET A 36 -3.46 -7.09 4.82
C MET A 36 -3.56 -5.56 4.75
N MET A 37 -2.59 -4.83 5.30
CA MET A 37 -2.59 -3.38 5.29
C MET A 37 -2.41 -2.77 3.89
N LEU A 38 -1.69 -3.47 2.98
CA LEU A 38 -1.60 -3.08 1.57
C LEU A 38 -2.96 -3.22 0.87
N ILE A 39 -3.68 -4.32 1.10
CA ILE A 39 -5.01 -4.53 0.53
C ILE A 39 -5.98 -3.46 1.04
N VAL A 40 -5.96 -3.19 2.35
CA VAL A 40 -6.86 -2.19 2.98
C VAL A 40 -6.58 -0.76 2.49
N ASN A 41 -5.35 -0.43 2.07
CA ASN A 41 -5.05 0.88 1.49
C ASN A 41 -5.78 1.17 0.17
N GLY A 42 -6.28 0.15 -0.52
CA GLY A 42 -7.09 0.35 -1.73
C GLY A 42 -8.49 0.96 -1.45
N PHE A 43 -9.05 0.78 -0.25
CA PHE A 43 -10.43 1.21 0.04
C PHE A 43 -10.65 2.73 -0.05
N PRO A 44 -9.80 3.59 0.56
CA PRO A 44 -9.93 5.04 0.41
C PRO A 44 -9.85 5.50 -1.05
N GLU A 45 -9.02 4.85 -1.86
CA GLU A 45 -8.85 5.19 -3.27
C GLU A 45 -10.11 4.89 -4.10
N LEU A 46 -10.80 3.79 -3.78
CA LEU A 46 -12.11 3.48 -4.35
C LEU A 46 -13.14 4.54 -3.98
N GLY A 47 -13.21 4.95 -2.71
CA GLY A 47 -14.11 6.02 -2.26
C GLY A 47 -13.88 7.35 -3.00
N MET A 48 -12.63 7.75 -3.19
CA MET A 48 -12.28 8.94 -3.96
C MET A 48 -12.65 8.82 -5.44
N THR A 49 -12.60 7.61 -5.99
CA THR A 49 -13.05 7.35 -7.37
C THR A 49 -14.57 7.52 -7.48
N VAL A 50 -15.34 7.02 -6.51
CA VAL A 50 -16.79 7.23 -6.41
C VAL A 50 -17.17 8.71 -6.35
N LEU A 51 -16.42 9.51 -5.59
CA LEU A 51 -16.65 10.96 -5.52
C LEU A 51 -16.38 11.69 -6.84
N ARG A 52 -15.55 11.13 -7.73
CA ARG A 52 -15.25 11.73 -9.05
C ARG A 52 -16.25 11.34 -10.15
N LEU A 53 -17.03 10.28 -9.96
CA LEU A 53 -18.06 9.85 -10.90
C LEU A 53 -19.10 10.94 -11.28
N PRO A 54 -19.64 11.78 -10.38
CA PRO A 54 -20.58 12.82 -10.80
C PRO A 54 -19.96 13.86 -11.75
N VAL A 55 -18.68 14.18 -11.58
CA VAL A 55 -17.95 15.07 -12.50
C VAL A 55 -17.75 14.41 -13.86
N PHE A 56 -17.42 13.11 -13.86
CA PHE A 56 -17.28 12.31 -15.07
C PHE A 56 -18.60 12.23 -15.86
N HIS A 57 -19.72 11.98 -15.18
CA HIS A 57 -21.04 11.96 -15.82
C HIS A 57 -21.36 13.33 -16.46
N LYS A 58 -21.08 14.43 -15.75
CA LYS A 58 -21.28 15.78 -16.29
C LYS A 58 -20.40 16.06 -17.53
N GLN A 59 -19.14 15.64 -17.53
CA GLN A 59 -18.23 15.81 -18.68
C GLN A 59 -18.63 14.94 -19.88
N ARG A 60 -19.14 13.73 -19.64
CA ARG A 60 -19.66 12.83 -20.67
C ARG A 60 -20.90 13.41 -21.34
N ASP A 61 -21.80 14.00 -20.56
CA ASP A 61 -23.05 14.57 -21.07
C ASP A 61 -22.80 15.80 -21.96
N PHE A 62 -21.65 16.48 -21.80
CA PHE A 62 -21.17 17.54 -22.70
C PHE A 62 -20.35 17.04 -23.91
N TYR A 63 -20.24 15.71 -24.13
CA TYR A 63 -19.48 15.09 -25.23
C TYR A 63 -18.01 15.52 -25.33
N LEU A 64 -17.40 15.98 -24.24
CA LEU A 64 -16.04 16.56 -24.26
C LEU A 64 -14.94 15.52 -24.52
N TYR A 65 -15.03 14.36 -23.84
CA TYR A 65 -14.02 13.30 -23.94
C TYR A 65 -14.65 11.91 -23.82
N PRO A 66 -14.13 10.91 -24.56
CA PRO A 66 -14.55 9.53 -24.42
C PRO A 66 -14.08 8.94 -23.08
N ALA A 67 -14.86 8.01 -22.54
CA ALA A 67 -14.63 7.41 -21.22
C ALA A 67 -13.22 6.83 -21.02
N TRP A 68 -12.65 6.24 -22.08
CA TRP A 68 -11.33 5.62 -22.06
C TRP A 68 -10.19 6.64 -21.89
N ALA A 69 -10.34 7.87 -22.39
CA ALA A 69 -9.29 8.89 -22.28
C ALA A 69 -9.15 9.40 -20.83
N TYR A 70 -10.27 9.46 -20.10
CA TYR A 70 -10.29 9.83 -18.69
C TYR A 70 -9.67 8.73 -17.81
N THR A 71 -9.98 7.46 -18.08
CA THR A 71 -9.40 6.34 -17.32
C THR A 71 -7.92 6.15 -17.62
N LEU A 72 -7.48 6.36 -18.86
CA LEU A 72 -6.08 6.23 -19.27
C LEU A 72 -5.19 7.25 -18.56
N THR A 73 -5.60 8.52 -18.51
CA THR A 73 -4.84 9.57 -17.80
C THR A 73 -4.77 9.33 -16.29
N ALA A 74 -5.87 8.86 -15.69
CA ALA A 74 -5.88 8.47 -14.28
C ALA A 74 -4.98 7.24 -14.02
N ALA A 75 -5.01 6.22 -14.89
CA ALA A 75 -4.20 5.02 -14.73
C ALA A 75 -2.70 5.31 -14.85
N ILE A 76 -2.31 6.13 -15.83
CA ILE A 76 -0.90 6.54 -16.04
C ILE A 76 -0.32 7.19 -14.79
N TRP A 77 -1.11 7.94 -14.03
CA TRP A 77 -0.65 8.58 -12.79
C TRP A 77 -0.74 7.69 -11.56
N LYS A 78 -1.75 6.81 -11.48
CA LYS A 78 -1.95 5.91 -10.34
C LYS A 78 -0.91 4.80 -10.26
N ILE A 79 -0.49 4.24 -11.39
CA ILE A 79 0.52 3.17 -11.45
C ILE A 79 1.85 3.59 -10.79
N PRO A 80 2.51 4.69 -11.19
CA PRO A 80 3.77 5.11 -10.58
C PRO A 80 3.62 5.50 -9.11
N HIS A 81 2.50 6.13 -8.74
CA HIS A 81 2.22 6.45 -7.33
C HIS A 81 2.14 5.19 -6.46
N SER A 82 1.38 4.18 -6.89
CA SER A 82 1.24 2.91 -6.18
C SER A 82 2.58 2.15 -6.07
N LEU A 83 3.40 2.18 -7.12
CA LEU A 83 4.74 1.59 -7.12
C LEU A 83 5.66 2.24 -6.08
N ILE A 84 5.72 3.57 -6.04
CA ILE A 84 6.55 4.31 -5.07
C ILE A 84 6.08 4.01 -3.64
N GLU A 85 4.76 4.01 -3.42
CA GLU A 85 4.16 3.75 -2.12
C GLU A 85 4.47 2.33 -1.62
N SER A 86 4.32 1.32 -2.49
CA SER A 86 4.67 -0.07 -2.18
C SER A 86 6.18 -0.26 -1.97
N PHE A 87 7.03 0.41 -2.75
CA PHE A 87 8.47 0.34 -2.58
C PHE A 87 8.92 0.89 -1.22
N ILE A 88 8.39 2.06 -0.84
CA ILE A 88 8.67 2.67 0.47
C ILE A 88 8.17 1.75 1.59
N TRP A 89 6.95 1.19 1.47
CA TRP A 89 6.40 0.26 2.45
C TRP A 89 7.29 -0.97 2.67
N THR A 90 7.68 -1.63 1.58
CA THR A 90 8.49 -2.84 1.63
C THR A 90 9.89 -2.54 2.18
N GLY A 91 10.53 -1.44 1.74
CA GLY A 91 11.82 -1.04 2.28
C GLY A 91 11.76 -0.77 3.79
N LEU A 92 10.77 0.01 4.23
CA LEU A 92 10.56 0.34 5.63
C LEU A 92 10.30 -0.89 6.50
N THR A 93 9.39 -1.77 6.08
CA THR A 93 9.07 -2.99 6.83
C THR A 93 10.23 -3.97 6.84
N TYR A 94 10.98 -4.08 5.74
CA TYR A 94 12.16 -4.93 5.67
C TYR A 94 13.26 -4.50 6.65
N TYR A 95 13.62 -3.22 6.67
CA TYR A 95 14.65 -2.70 7.57
C TYR A 95 14.24 -2.75 9.05
N VAL A 96 12.97 -2.47 9.36
CA VAL A 96 12.53 -2.35 10.75
C VAL A 96 12.23 -3.70 11.41
N ILE A 97 11.72 -4.67 10.64
CA ILE A 97 11.40 -6.01 11.14
C ILE A 97 12.64 -6.91 11.08
N GLY A 98 13.55 -6.69 10.12
CA GLY A 98 14.76 -7.48 9.93
C GLY A 98 14.47 -8.90 9.46
N TYR A 99 13.63 -9.05 8.43
CA TYR A 99 13.20 -10.36 7.90
C TYR A 99 14.37 -11.29 7.53
N SER A 100 15.45 -10.75 6.98
CA SER A 100 16.73 -11.43 6.82
C SER A 100 17.85 -10.39 6.72
N PRO A 101 18.92 -10.46 7.53
CA PRO A 101 20.13 -9.67 7.30
C PRO A 101 21.00 -10.39 6.27
N GLU A 102 20.65 -10.34 4.99
CA GLU A 102 21.50 -10.87 3.93
C GLU A 102 22.34 -9.75 3.29
N ILE A 103 23.64 -9.78 3.61
CA ILE A 103 24.69 -9.61 2.61
C ILE A 103 25.46 -10.93 2.63
N GLU A 104 25.00 -11.91 1.86
CA GLU A 104 25.82 -13.02 1.35
C GLU A 104 25.36 -13.40 -0.06
#